data_AF-N1WQ34-F1
#
_entry.id   AF-N1WQ34-F1
#
_cell.length_a   1.000
_cell.length_b   1.000
_cell.length_c   1.000
_cell.angle_alpha   90.00
_cell.angle_beta   90.00
_cell.angle_gamma   90.00
#
_symmetry.space_group_name_H-M   'P 1'
#
loop_
_entity.id
_entity.type
_entity.pdbx_description
1 polymer ?
#
loop_
_entity_poly.entity_id
_entity_poly.type
_entity_poly.pdbx_seq_one_letter_code
_entity_poly.pdbx_strand_id
1 'polypeptide(L)'
;MKKLHLIILISISTLILSCAANPARNIAKTMDKVYIGMSISEFKEKIEKEELVEMNVKVTIFKKVIQSYNHYAYGLPLLERTDIRFFYFENNKLVKVDEGERAVDYRVKID
;
A
#
# COMPACT_ATOMS: atom_id res chain seq x y z
N MET A 1 6.01 48.19 -8.66
CA MET A 1 4.96 47.21 -9.00
C MET A 1 5.47 46.03 -9.83
N LYS A 2 6.28 46.22 -10.89
CA LYS A 2 6.82 45.11 -11.73
C LYS A 2 7.55 44.00 -10.95
N LYS A 3 8.34 44.36 -9.92
CA LYS A 3 9.06 43.39 -9.06
C LYS A 3 8.11 42.55 -8.17
N LEU A 4 6.98 43.11 -7.76
CA LEU A 4 5.97 42.41 -6.96
C LEU A 4 5.21 41.37 -7.80
N HIS A 5 4.85 41.73 -9.04
CA HIS A 5 4.25 40.78 -9.99
C HIS A 5 5.17 39.60 -10.31
N LEU A 6 6.48 39.84 -10.42
CA LEU A 6 7.45 38.77 -10.64
C LEU A 6 7.52 37.78 -9.46
N ILE A 7 7.52 38.30 -8.22
CA ILE A 7 7.53 37.46 -7.00
C ILE A 7 6.25 36.63 -6.91
N ILE A 8 5.09 37.22 -7.20
CA ILE A 8 3.81 36.52 -7.21
C ILE A 8 3.81 35.42 -8.30
N LEU A 9 4.31 35.70 -9.49
CA LEU A 9 4.39 34.73 -10.58
C LEU A 9 5.29 33.53 -10.24
N ILE A 10 6.43 33.79 -9.60
CA ILE A 10 7.35 32.73 -9.16
C ILE A 10 6.71 31.89 -8.05
N SER A 11 6.08 32.52 -7.07
CA SER A 11 5.36 31.84 -5.98
C SER A 11 4.27 30.92 -6.54
N ILE A 12 3.44 31.40 -7.46
CA ILE A 12 2.39 30.61 -8.10
C ILE A 12 3.00 29.45 -8.89
N SER A 13 4.07 29.70 -9.64
CA SER A 13 4.76 28.64 -10.42
C SER A 13 5.33 27.53 -9.53
N THR A 14 5.89 27.87 -8.36
CA THR A 14 6.40 26.87 -7.41
C THR A 14 5.31 26.03 -6.76
N LEU A 15 4.12 26.59 -6.56
CA LEU A 15 2.98 25.86 -5.99
C LEU A 15 2.43 24.80 -6.96
N ILE A 16 2.35 25.13 -8.26
CA ILE A 16 1.82 24.24 -9.30
C ILE A 16 2.74 23.01 -9.52
N LEU A 17 4.05 23.18 -9.31
CA LEU A 17 5.02 22.08 -9.48
C LEU A 17 5.10 21.10 -8.28
N SER A 18 4.45 21.40 -7.15
CA SER A 18 4.57 20.58 -5.94
C SER A 18 3.64 19.35 -5.89
N CYS A 19 2.75 19.18 -6.86
CA CYS A 19 1.72 18.12 -6.87
C CYS A 19 2.16 16.76 -7.49
N ALA A 20 3.41 16.31 -7.28
CA ALA A 20 3.94 15.10 -7.95
C ALA A 20 3.88 13.79 -7.12
N ALA A 21 3.08 13.71 -6.07
CA ALA A 21 2.89 12.47 -5.31
C ALA A 21 1.83 11.57 -5.96
N ASN A 22 2.25 10.61 -6.79
CA ASN A 22 1.34 9.58 -7.35
C ASN A 22 1.28 8.34 -6.41
N PRO A 23 0.14 8.12 -5.74
CA PRO A 23 -0.03 7.08 -4.72
C PRO A 23 -0.17 5.66 -5.25
N ALA A 24 -0.69 5.47 -6.47
CA ALA A 24 -0.78 4.15 -7.10
C ALA A 24 0.63 3.52 -7.26
N ARG A 25 1.65 4.38 -7.32
CA ARG A 25 3.06 3.98 -7.39
C ARG A 25 3.55 3.31 -6.10
N ASN A 26 2.97 3.63 -4.94
CA ASN A 26 3.42 3.03 -3.67
C ASN A 26 2.94 1.59 -3.54
N ILE A 27 1.71 1.29 -3.94
CA ILE A 27 1.17 -0.08 -3.97
C ILE A 27 1.95 -0.92 -4.99
N ALA A 28 2.12 -0.40 -6.22
CA ALA A 28 2.89 -1.08 -7.25
C ALA A 28 4.32 -1.40 -6.76
N LYS A 29 5.02 -0.44 -6.17
CA LYS A 29 6.37 -0.65 -5.60
C LYS A 29 6.42 -1.74 -4.53
N THR A 30 5.40 -1.87 -3.68
CA THR A 30 5.36 -2.93 -2.67
C THR A 30 5.07 -4.28 -3.33
N MET A 31 4.11 -4.33 -4.25
CA MET A 31 3.72 -5.56 -4.92
C MET A 31 4.79 -6.08 -5.90
N ASP A 32 5.53 -5.21 -6.58
CA ASP A 32 6.65 -5.57 -7.48
C ASP A 32 7.77 -6.32 -6.77
N LYS A 33 7.89 -6.16 -5.45
CA LYS A 33 8.88 -6.87 -4.65
C LYS A 33 8.44 -8.28 -4.28
N VAL A 34 7.15 -8.58 -4.35
CA VAL A 34 6.55 -9.79 -3.78
C VAL A 34 6.15 -10.74 -4.91
N TYR A 35 6.43 -12.04 -4.74
CA TYR A 35 6.06 -13.06 -5.71
C TYR A 35 5.72 -14.38 -5.02
N ILE A 36 4.85 -15.17 -5.65
CA ILE A 36 4.45 -16.49 -5.14
C ILE A 36 5.66 -17.42 -5.07
N GLY A 37 5.83 -18.12 -3.96
CA GLY A 37 6.98 -18.96 -3.65
C GLY A 37 8.08 -18.30 -2.83
N MET A 38 8.02 -16.97 -2.64
CA MET A 38 8.96 -16.21 -1.80
C MET A 38 9.01 -16.77 -0.38
N SER A 39 10.21 -16.85 0.20
CA SER A 39 10.39 -17.30 1.58
C SER A 39 9.99 -16.24 2.61
N ILE A 40 9.64 -16.62 3.84
CA ILE A 40 9.37 -15.64 4.91
C ILE A 40 10.59 -14.74 5.17
N SER A 41 11.80 -15.31 5.11
CA SER A 41 13.04 -14.54 5.34
C SER A 41 13.22 -13.44 4.29
N GLU A 42 13.07 -13.80 3.02
CA GLU A 42 13.18 -12.84 1.91
C GLU A 42 12.04 -11.80 1.94
N PHE A 43 10.84 -12.22 2.33
CA PHE A 43 9.70 -11.32 2.50
C PHE A 43 9.99 -10.23 3.52
N LYS A 44 10.50 -10.60 4.70
CA LYS A 44 10.83 -9.64 5.78
C LYS A 44 11.97 -8.69 5.42
N GLU A 45 12.90 -9.12 4.57
CA GLU A 45 13.95 -8.25 4.06
C GLU A 45 13.40 -7.19 3.08
N LYS A 46 12.43 -7.57 2.26
CA LYS A 46 11.89 -6.71 1.19
C LYS A 46 10.73 -5.82 1.63
N ILE A 47 9.95 -6.30 2.59
CA ILE A 47 8.72 -5.67 3.07
C ILE A 47 8.93 -5.26 4.52
N GLU A 48 9.19 -3.96 4.71
CA GLU A 48 9.34 -3.36 6.05
C GLU A 48 7.97 -3.14 6.72
N LYS A 49 7.94 -3.09 8.05
CA LYS A 49 6.76 -2.76 8.87
C LYS A 49 5.55 -3.64 8.56
N GLU A 50 5.81 -4.92 8.38
CA GLU A 50 4.84 -6.00 8.36
C GLU A 50 4.39 -6.34 9.79
N GLU A 51 3.13 -6.71 9.92
CA GLU A 51 2.51 -7.14 11.17
C GLU A 51 2.23 -8.65 11.08
N LEU A 52 2.70 -9.43 12.05
CA LEU A 52 2.33 -10.85 12.13
C LEU A 52 0.89 -10.95 12.66
N VAL A 53 -0.01 -11.51 11.85
CA VAL A 53 -1.42 -11.68 12.22
C VAL A 53 -1.66 -13.05 12.84
N GLU A 54 -1.08 -14.08 12.23
CA GLU A 54 -1.31 -15.47 12.64
C GLU A 54 -0.09 -16.31 12.32
N MET A 55 0.26 -17.23 13.21
CA MET A 55 1.27 -18.26 12.96
C MET A 55 0.80 -19.56 13.60
N ASN A 56 0.49 -20.55 12.78
CA ASN A 56 0.15 -21.89 13.22
C ASN A 56 0.86 -22.92 12.33
N VAL A 57 0.65 -24.21 12.62
CA VAL A 57 1.33 -25.33 11.93
C VAL A 57 1.05 -25.36 10.42
N LYS A 58 -0.12 -24.85 9.99
CA LYS A 58 -0.57 -24.87 8.60
C LYS A 58 -0.20 -23.60 7.84
N VAL A 59 -0.36 -22.44 8.47
CA VAL A 59 -0.23 -21.14 7.80
C VAL A 59 0.42 -20.09 8.69
N THR A 60 1.23 -19.23 8.06
CA THR A 60 1.69 -17.97 8.65
C THR A 60 1.13 -16.82 7.84
N ILE A 61 0.55 -15.82 8.50
CA ILE A 61 -0.12 -14.69 7.85
C ILE A 61 0.53 -13.39 8.32
N PHE A 62 1.02 -12.61 7.37
CA PHE A 62 1.47 -11.24 7.61
C PHE A 62 0.47 -10.25 7.03
N LYS A 63 0.41 -9.06 7.64
CA LYS A 63 -0.38 -7.92 7.18
C LYS A 63 0.55 -6.75 6.92
N LYS A 64 0.30 -6.04 5.82
CA LYS A 64 0.97 -4.77 5.52
C LYS A 64 -0.07 -3.70 5.27
N VAL A 65 0.09 -2.60 6.00
CA VAL A 65 -0.59 -1.34 5.71
C VAL A 65 0.27 -0.54 4.74
N ILE A 66 -0.31 -0.20 3.59
CA ILE A 66 0.29 0.59 2.52
C ILE A 66 -0.49 1.91 2.47
N GLN A 67 0.20 3.01 2.78
CA GLN A 67 -0.40 4.33 2.65
C GLN A 67 -0.48 4.70 1.16
N SER A 68 -1.70 4.76 0.63
CA SER A 68 -1.98 5.36 -0.67
C SER A 68 -2.65 6.71 -0.44
N TYR A 69 -1.98 7.77 -0.87
CA TYR A 69 -2.59 9.10 -0.95
C TYR A 69 -3.58 9.12 -2.15
N ASN A 70 -4.38 10.16 -2.36
CA ASN A 70 -5.14 10.44 -3.60
C ASN A 70 -5.73 9.25 -4.42
N HIS A 71 -6.73 8.54 -3.90
CA HIS A 71 -7.67 7.81 -4.76
C HIS A 71 -8.74 8.78 -5.28
N TYR A 72 -9.02 8.75 -6.58
CA TYR A 72 -10.10 9.56 -7.16
C TYR A 72 -11.39 8.73 -7.16
N ALA A 73 -12.32 9.05 -6.25
CA ALA A 73 -13.69 8.55 -6.34
C ALA A 73 -14.55 9.67 -6.92
N TYR A 74 -15.26 9.39 -8.02
CA TYR A 74 -16.14 10.36 -8.67
C TYR A 74 -15.46 11.70 -9.03
N GLY A 75 -14.16 11.66 -9.36
CA GLY A 75 -13.39 12.86 -9.73
C GLY A 75 -12.94 13.73 -8.56
N LEU A 76 -13.19 13.33 -7.32
CA LEU A 76 -12.72 14.03 -6.12
C LEU A 76 -11.52 13.30 -5.49
N PRO A 77 -10.45 14.01 -5.13
CA PRO A 77 -9.35 13.42 -4.37
C PRO A 77 -9.86 13.08 -2.97
N LEU A 78 -9.93 11.78 -2.66
CA LEU A 78 -10.15 11.35 -1.29
C LEU A 78 -8.83 11.44 -0.52
N LEU A 79 -8.88 12.15 0.61
CA LEU A 79 -7.76 12.24 1.55
C LEU A 79 -7.59 10.87 2.22
N GLU A 80 -6.50 10.20 1.88
CA GLU A 80 -5.98 8.96 2.48
C GLU A 80 -6.87 7.73 2.34
N ARG A 81 -6.47 6.80 1.46
CA ARG A 81 -6.93 5.42 1.54
C ARG A 81 -5.80 4.56 2.07
N THR A 82 -6.07 3.90 3.19
CA THR A 82 -5.16 2.90 3.74
C THR A 82 -5.41 1.59 3.03
N ASP A 83 -4.49 1.16 2.17
CA ASP A 83 -4.57 -0.14 1.52
C ASP A 83 -3.96 -1.21 2.43
N ILE A 84 -4.71 -2.28 2.67
CA ILE A 84 -4.27 -3.41 3.48
C ILE A 84 -4.03 -4.61 2.56
N ARG A 85 -2.91 -5.29 2.78
CA ARG A 85 -2.56 -6.55 2.11
C ARG A 85 -2.27 -7.62 3.15
N PHE A 86 -2.78 -8.83 2.91
CA PHE A 86 -2.47 -10.02 3.69
C PHE A 86 -1.63 -10.99 2.86
N PHE A 87 -0.58 -11.54 3.45
CA PHE A 87 0.38 -12.43 2.82
C PHE A 87 0.35 -13.77 3.52
N TYR A 88 -0.01 -14.83 2.81
CA TYR A 88 -0.23 -16.17 3.36
C TYR A 88 0.93 -17.08 2.98
N PHE A 89 1.58 -17.65 3.99
CA PHE A 89 2.72 -18.54 3.82
C PHE A 89 2.35 -19.94 4.27
N GLU A 90 2.61 -20.92 3.40
CA GLU A 90 2.51 -22.34 3.69
C GLU A 90 3.87 -22.98 3.41
N ASN A 91 4.36 -23.84 4.30
CA ASN A 91 5.69 -24.46 4.19
C ASN A 91 6.81 -23.43 3.92
N ASN A 92 6.75 -22.30 4.63
CA ASN A 92 7.70 -21.18 4.50
C ASN A 92 7.73 -20.52 3.10
N LYS A 93 6.68 -20.70 2.28
CA LYS A 93 6.57 -20.08 0.95
C LYS A 93 5.28 -19.30 0.83
N LEU A 94 5.35 -18.11 0.23
CA LEU A 94 4.18 -17.29 -0.05
C LEU A 94 3.29 -18.02 -1.06
N VAL A 95 2.03 -18.28 -0.71
CA VAL A 95 1.07 -18.97 -1.59
C VAL A 95 -0.05 -18.06 -2.06
N LYS A 96 -0.33 -16.97 -1.33
CA LYS A 96 -1.45 -16.08 -1.63
C LYS A 96 -1.21 -14.67 -1.11
N VAL A 97 -1.76 -13.67 -1.81
CA VAL A 97 -1.89 -12.29 -1.34
C VAL A 97 -3.35 -11.84 -1.50
N ASP A 98 -3.96 -11.35 -0.43
CA ASP A 98 -5.33 -10.80 -0.43
C ASP A 98 -5.34 -9.29 -0.16
N GLU A 99 -6.35 -8.59 -0.70
CA GLU A 99 -6.59 -7.17 -0.49
C GLU A 99 -7.76 -6.93 0.47
N GLY A 100 -7.65 -5.93 1.36
CA GLY A 100 -8.79 -5.48 2.16
C GLY A 100 -9.04 -6.31 3.43
N GLU A 101 -10.02 -7.20 3.41
CA GLU A 101 -10.41 -8.09 4.53
C GLU A 101 -9.96 -9.54 4.23
N ARG A 102 -9.68 -10.35 5.28
CA ARG A 102 -9.16 -11.70 5.09
C ARG A 102 -10.23 -12.62 4.47
N ALA A 103 -9.83 -13.56 3.62
CA ALA A 103 -10.74 -14.57 3.07
C ALA A 103 -11.45 -15.43 4.14
N VAL A 104 -10.86 -15.60 5.33
CA VAL A 104 -11.47 -16.31 6.46
C VAL A 104 -12.59 -15.50 7.13
N ASP A 105 -12.53 -14.17 7.10
CA ASP A 105 -13.56 -13.32 7.73
C ASP A 105 -14.87 -13.33 6.90
N TYR A 106 -14.80 -13.67 5.61
CA TYR A 106 -15.98 -13.96 4.78
C TYR A 106 -16.71 -15.24 5.20
N ARG A 107 -15.98 -16.28 5.63
CA ARG A 107 -16.62 -17.55 6.04
C ARG A 107 -17.44 -17.37 7.31
N VAL A 108 -17.02 -16.49 8.21
CA VAL A 108 -17.72 -16.24 9.49
C VAL A 108 -19.01 -15.44 9.30
N LYS A 109 -19.18 -14.67 8.22
CA LYS A 109 -20.40 -13.88 7.96
C LYS A 109 -21.55 -14.67 7.32
N ILE A 110 -21.34 -15.92 6.91
CA ILE A 110 -22.33 -16.73 6.18
C ILE A 110 -22.94 -17.86 7.04
N ASP A 111 -22.44 -18.09 8.26
CA ASP A 111 -23.05 -19.02 9.23
C ASP A 111 -24.04 -18.30 10.17
#